data_AF-A0A0U3JRX4-F1
#
_entry.id   AF-A0A0U3JRX4-F1
#
_cell.length_a   1.000
_cell.length_b   1.000
_cell.length_c   1.000
_cell.angle_alpha   90.00
_cell.angle_beta   90.00
_cell.angle_gamma   90.00
#
_symmetry.space_group_name_H-M   'P 1'
#
loop_
_entity.id
_entity.type
_entity.pdbx_description
1 polymer ?
#
loop_
_entity_poly.entity_id
_entity_poly.type
_entity_poly.pdbx_seq_one_letter_code
_entity_poly.pdbx_strand_id
1 'polypeptide(L)' 'MQKGDLYTARLTLDITPAMRARIKVSAFTRGVTVAELLRDLLEREFPPEGTP' A
#
# COMPACT_ATOMS: atom_id res chain seq x y z
N MET A 1 -16.08 -18.22 -1.51
CA MET A 1 -15.50 -16.87 -1.66
C MET A 1 -15.05 -16.44 -0.27
N GLN A 2 -13.75 -16.35 -0.02
CA GLN A 2 -13.23 -16.02 1.31
C GLN A 2 -13.58 -14.57 1.65
N LYS A 3 -13.97 -14.32 2.90
CA LYS A 3 -14.36 -12.99 3.42
C LYS A 3 -13.27 -11.92 3.21
N GLY A 4 -12.00 -12.33 3.04
CA GLY A 4 -10.86 -11.47 2.74
C GLY A 4 -10.90 -10.80 1.36
N ASP A 5 -11.52 -11.42 0.34
CA ASP A 5 -11.72 -10.77 -0.97
C ASP A 5 -12.79 -9.67 -0.90
N LEU A 6 -13.67 -9.72 0.10
CA LEU A 6 -14.83 -8.82 0.23
C LEU A 6 -14.46 -7.39 0.67
N TYR A 7 -13.27 -7.19 1.24
CA TYR A 7 -12.83 -5.90 1.81
C TYR A 7 -11.65 -5.29 1.05
N THR A 8 -11.50 -5.59 -0.24
CA THR A 8 -10.48 -4.95 -1.08
C THR A 8 -11.11 -3.85 -1.94
N ALA A 9 -10.48 -2.67 -1.97
CA ALA A 9 -10.87 -1.55 -2.82
C ALA A 9 -9.67 -1.09 -3.66
N ARG A 10 -9.93 -0.60 -4.88
CA ARG A 10 -8.88 -0.05 -5.74
C ARG A 10 -8.60 1.40 -5.37
N LEU A 11 -7.35 1.71 -5.02
CA LEU A 11 -6.86 3.06 -4.79
C LEU A 11 -6.14 3.57 -6.04
N THR A 12 -6.61 4.70 -6.59
CA THR A 12 -5.94 5.44 -7.67
C THR A 12 -5.34 6.72 -7.09
N LEU A 13 -4.08 6.98 -7.38
CA LEU A 13 -3.34 8.13 -6.85
C LEU A 13 -2.68 8.89 -8.00
N ASP A 14 -2.94 10.18 -8.09
CA ASP A 14 -2.19 11.07 -8.96
C ASP A 14 -0.91 11.52 -8.23
N ILE A 15 0.23 11.13 -8.79
CA ILE A 15 1.55 11.45 -8.24
C ILE A 15 2.49 11.87 -9.37
N THR A 16 3.52 12.65 -9.03
CA THR A 16 4.54 13.03 -10.01
C THR A 16 5.32 11.80 -10.51
N PRO A 17 5.85 11.81 -11.75
CA PRO A 17 6.69 10.74 -12.25
C PRO A 17 7.92 10.46 -11.36
N ALA A 18 8.50 11.53 -10.80
CA ALA A 18 9.63 11.44 -9.88
C ALA A 18 9.26 10.71 -8.57
N MET A 19 8.09 11.00 -8.01
CA MET A 19 7.59 10.30 -6.82
C MET A 19 7.32 8.82 -7.13
N ARG A 20 6.69 8.51 -8.26
CA ARG A 20 6.47 7.13 -8.70
C ARG A 20 7.78 6.35 -8.84
N ALA A 21 8.81 6.97 -9.41
CA ALA A 21 10.13 6.36 -9.53
C ALA A 21 10.74 6.03 -8.16
N ARG A 22 10.69 6.97 -7.21
CA ARG A 22 11.19 6.76 -5.84
C ARG A 22 10.47 5.63 -5.12
N ILE A 23 9.14 5.57 -5.23
CA ILE A 23 8.33 4.48 -4.63
C ILE A 23 8.74 3.14 -5.23
N LYS A 24 8.88 3.06 -6.56
CA LYS A 24 9.27 1.83 -7.25
C LYS A 24 10.66 1.35 -6.83
N VAL A 25 11.64 2.26 -6.73
CA VAL A 25 12.99 1.93 -6.26
C VAL A 25 12.95 1.42 -4.82
N SER A 26 12.22 2.10 -3.92
CA SER A 26 12.07 1.66 -2.53
C SER A 26 11.46 0.25 -2.42
N ALA A 27 10.41 -0.03 -3.20
CA ALA A 27 9.76 -1.34 -3.24
C ALA A 27 10.72 -2.42 -3.74
N PHE A 28 11.44 -2.15 -4.83
CA PHE A 28 12.43 -3.06 -5.40
C PHE A 28 13.56 -3.37 -4.40
N THR A 29 14.14 -2.36 -3.75
CA THR A 29 15.20 -2.54 -2.75
C THR A 29 14.74 -3.39 -1.56
N ARG A 30 13.45 -3.34 -1.21
CA ARG A 30 12.85 -4.12 -0.11
C ARG A 30 12.34 -5.50 -0.55
N GLY A 31 12.37 -5.83 -1.84
CA GLY A 31 11.85 -7.10 -2.36
C GLY A 31 10.34 -7.23 -2.30
N VAL A 32 9.59 -6.13 -2.21
CA VAL A 32 8.12 -6.09 -2.16
C VAL A 32 7.54 -5.35 -3.36
N THR A 33 6.26 -5.54 -3.62
CA THR A 33 5.53 -4.76 -4.63
C THR A 33 5.25 -3.34 -4.16
N VAL A 34 4.98 -2.44 -5.11
CA VAL A 34 4.53 -1.08 -4.80
C VAL A 34 3.22 -1.08 -3.98
N ALA A 35 2.32 -2.03 -4.28
CA ALA A 35 1.05 -2.14 -3.58
C ALA A 35 1.24 -2.55 -2.11
N GLU A 36 2.13 -3.51 -1.84
CA GLU A 36 2.48 -3.90 -0.46
C GLU A 36 3.15 -2.76 0.29
N LEU A 37 4.14 -2.09 -0.32
CA LEU A 37 4.79 -0.94 0.31
C LEU A 37 3.80 0.17 0.69
N LEU A 38 2.85 0.47 -0.19
CA LEU A 38 1.81 1.47 0.08
C LEU A 38 0.81 0.99 1.13
N ARG A 39 0.47 -0.31 1.14
CA ARG A 39 -0.39 -0.88 2.17
C ARG A 39 0.24 -0.77 3.54
N ASP A 40 1.50 -1.18 3.70
CA ASP A 40 2.24 -1.07 4.96
C ASP A 40 2.34 0.40 5.44
N LEU A 41 2.53 1.34 4.51
CA LEU A 41 2.56 2.76 4.84
C LEU A 41 1.20 3.25 5.35
N LEU A 42 0.12 2.86 4.68
CA LEU A 42 -1.24 3.24 5.06
C LEU A 42 -1.67 2.59 6.37
N GLU A 43 -1.35 1.32 6.62
CA GLU A 43 -1.66 0.63 7.87
C GLU A 43 -0.94 1.25 9.07
N ARG A 44 0.29 1.75 8.89
CA ARG A 44 1.03 2.45 9.94
C ARG A 44 0.45 3.83 10.26
N GLU A 45 -0.08 4.52 9.26
CA GLU A 45 -0.66 5.86 9.40
C GLU A 45 -2.13 5.81 9.89
N PHE A 46 -2.86 4.79 9.44
CA PHE A 46 -4.27 4.54 9.75
C PHE A 46 -4.42 3.12 10.33
N PRO A 47 -3.95 2.88 11.57
CA PRO A 47 -4.16 1.59 12.21
C PRO A 47 -5.65 1.32 12.39
N PRO A 48 -6.09 0.04 12.37
CA PRO A 48 -7.49 -0.31 12.56
C PRO A 48 -7.98 0.17 13.93
N GLU A 49 -9.07 0.94 13.96
CA GLU A 49 -9.72 1.32 15.22
C GLU A 49 -10.25 0.07 15.92
N GLY A 50 -9.67 -0.27 17.06
CA GLY A 50 -10.19 -1.30 17.97
C GLY A 50 -9.66 -2.72 17.80
N THR A 51 -8.34 -2.90 17.65
CA THR A 51 -7.74 -4.16 18.14
C THR A 51 -7.25 -3.91 19.57
N PRO A 52 -7.71 -4.68 20.59
CA PRO A 52 -7.28 -4.49 21.98
C PRO A 52 -5.77 -4.66 22.19
#